data_AF-A0A4R4NMH0-F1
#
_entry.id   AF-A0A4R4NMH0-F1
#
_cell.length_a   1.000
_cell.length_b   1.000
_cell.length_c   1.000
_cell.angle_alpha   90.00
_cell.angle_beta   90.00
_cell.angle_gamma   90.00
#
_symmetry.space_group_name_H-M   'P 1'
#
loop_
_entity.id
_entity.type
_entity.pdbx_description
1 polymer ?
#
loop_
_entity_poly.entity_id
_entity_poly.type
_entity_poly.pdbx_seq_one_letter_code
_entity_poly.pdbx_strand_id
1 'polypeptide(L)'
;MGGEPDRIPDTPLLDRERQLRGYRMNKMAMGLGDPANRAAFKADEPAYLDRFGLNEEEKAAVLSRDWKEMVRLGGNLFFILKISAVDPVRITEIGAHQAGMDHESFLRDRLGKKV
;
A
#
# COMPACT_ATOMS: atom_id res chain seq x y z
N MET A 1 -2.01 -2.00 34.70
CA MET A 1 -2.48 -1.70 33.33
C MET A 1 -1.24 -1.73 32.44
N GLY A 2 -0.93 -2.89 31.85
CA GLY A 2 0.29 -3.08 31.06
C GLY A 2 0.13 -2.43 29.68
N GLY A 3 0.80 -1.30 29.46
CA GLY A 3 0.94 -0.75 28.12
C GLY A 3 1.95 -1.59 27.34
N GLU A 4 1.57 -2.00 26.13
CA GLU A 4 2.44 -2.73 25.22
C GLU A 4 3.63 -1.82 24.83
N PRO A 5 4.88 -2.20 25.13
CA PRO A 5 6.03 -1.29 25.13
C PRO A 5 6.44 -0.73 23.75
N ASP A 6 5.87 -1.24 22.65
CA ASP A 6 6.30 -0.91 21.28
C ASP A 6 5.29 -0.06 20.48
N ARG A 7 4.26 0.50 21.13
CA ARG A 7 3.23 1.24 20.40
C ARG A 7 3.71 2.64 19.98
N ILE A 8 4.10 2.78 18.71
CA ILE A 8 4.34 4.09 18.08
C ILE A 8 2.98 4.68 17.65
N PRO A 9 2.59 5.89 18.11
CA PRO A 9 1.37 6.55 17.67
C PRO A 9 1.28 6.67 16.15
N ASP A 10 0.09 6.46 15.60
CA ASP A 10 -0.23 6.60 14.17
C ASP A 10 0.60 5.74 13.20
N THR A 11 1.43 4.81 13.71
CA THR A 11 2.27 3.93 12.92
C THR A 11 1.86 2.48 13.17
N PRO A 12 1.11 1.84 12.26
CA PRO A 12 0.78 0.43 12.40
C PRO A 12 2.06 -0.40 12.26
N LEU A 13 2.49 -1.03 13.35
CA LEU A 13 3.57 -2.02 13.31
C LEU A 13 3.12 -3.25 12.55
N LEU A 14 3.96 -3.78 11.66
CA LEU A 14 3.65 -5.00 10.92
C LEU A 14 3.93 -6.25 11.76
N ASP A 15 3.05 -6.51 12.72
CA ASP A 15 3.04 -7.71 13.54
C ASP A 15 2.48 -8.95 12.80
N ARG A 16 2.47 -10.10 13.48
CA ARG A 16 1.94 -11.35 12.93
C ARG A 16 0.46 -11.25 12.52
N GLU A 17 -0.37 -10.57 13.29
CA GLU A 17 -1.80 -10.49 13.01
C GLU A 17 -2.05 -9.70 11.72
N ARG A 18 -1.38 -8.56 11.56
CA ARG A 18 -1.47 -7.75 10.34
C ARG A 18 -0.86 -8.44 9.13
N GLN A 19 0.24 -9.17 9.29
CA GLN A 19 0.82 -9.98 8.22
C GLN A 19 -0.19 -11.02 7.71
N LEU A 20 -0.90 -11.69 8.61
CA LEU A 20 -1.95 -12.66 8.24
C LEU A 20 -3.13 -11.96 7.57
N ARG A 21 -3.57 -10.82 8.10
CA ARG A 21 -4.67 -10.02 7.54
C ARG A 21 -4.38 -9.58 6.11
N GLY A 22 -3.20 -9.02 5.86
CA GLY A 22 -2.80 -8.49 4.56
C GLY A 22 -2.21 -9.53 3.60
N TYR A 23 -2.15 -10.82 3.97
CA TYR A 23 -1.43 -11.84 3.21
C TYR A 23 -1.83 -11.88 1.72
N ARG A 24 -3.15 -11.82 1.43
CA ARG A 24 -3.69 -11.86 0.06
C ARG A 24 -3.20 -10.70 -0.78
N MET A 25 -3.36 -9.48 -0.28
CA MET A 25 -2.94 -8.25 -0.94
C MET A 25 -1.41 -8.18 -1.10
N ASN A 26 -0.65 -8.56 -0.08
CA ASN A 26 0.81 -8.60 -0.15
C ASN A 26 1.30 -9.61 -1.21
N LYS A 27 0.67 -10.80 -1.29
CA LYS A 27 0.96 -11.82 -2.29
C LYS A 27 0.58 -11.36 -3.71
N MET A 28 -0.58 -10.71 -3.86
CA MET A 28 -1.03 -10.10 -5.11
C MET A 28 -0.01 -9.09 -5.63
N ALA A 29 0.39 -8.14 -4.79
CA ALA A 29 1.35 -7.11 -5.15
C ALA A 29 2.73 -7.70 -5.47
N MET A 30 3.17 -8.74 -4.75
CA MET A 30 4.37 -9.49 -5.10
C MET A 30 4.36 -10.07 -6.51
N GLY A 31 3.19 -10.55 -6.97
CA GLY A 31 3.02 -11.08 -8.32
C GLY A 31 3.38 -10.07 -9.42
N LEU A 32 3.26 -8.76 -9.16
CA LEU A 32 3.56 -7.69 -10.12
C LEU A 32 5.06 -7.51 -10.42
N GLY A 33 5.93 -8.25 -9.74
CA GLY A 33 7.33 -8.39 -10.16
C GLY A 33 7.47 -9.04 -11.55
N ASP A 34 6.51 -9.89 -11.94
CA ASP A 34 6.47 -10.56 -13.23
C ASP A 34 5.80 -9.69 -14.32
N PRO A 35 6.44 -9.46 -15.49
CA PRO A 35 5.83 -8.75 -16.61
C PRO A 35 4.47 -9.31 -17.07
N ALA A 36 4.27 -10.63 -17.07
CA ALA A 36 3.00 -11.24 -17.50
C ALA A 36 1.87 -10.90 -16.52
N ASN A 37 2.15 -10.86 -15.23
CA ASN A 37 1.18 -10.44 -14.23
C ASN A 37 0.87 -8.95 -14.32
N ARG A 38 1.85 -8.09 -14.65
CA ARG A 38 1.57 -6.67 -14.93
C ARG A 38 0.66 -6.50 -16.15
N ALA A 39 0.87 -7.27 -17.21
CA ALA A 39 -0.01 -7.25 -18.38
C ALA A 39 -1.44 -7.71 -18.02
N ALA A 40 -1.58 -8.78 -17.23
CA ALA A 40 -2.88 -9.24 -16.76
C ALA A 40 -3.59 -8.23 -15.85
N PHE A 41 -2.86 -7.61 -14.91
CA PHE A 41 -3.38 -6.54 -14.05
C PHE A 41 -3.89 -5.36 -14.88
N LYS A 42 -3.12 -4.89 -15.88
CA LYS A 42 -3.54 -3.79 -16.76
C LYS A 42 -4.74 -4.11 -17.64
N ALA A 43 -4.93 -5.37 -18.00
CA ALA A 43 -6.03 -5.79 -18.86
C ALA A 43 -7.37 -5.80 -18.12
N ASP A 44 -7.38 -6.27 -16.87
CA ASP A 44 -8.56 -6.35 -16.02
C ASP A 44 -8.13 -6.40 -14.54
N GLU A 45 -8.09 -5.23 -13.89
CA GLU A 45 -7.66 -5.14 -12.49
C GLU A 45 -8.55 -5.97 -11.56
N PRO A 46 -9.90 -5.81 -11.56
CA PRO A 46 -10.77 -6.61 -10.70
C PRO A 46 -10.55 -8.12 -10.86
N ALA A 47 -10.49 -8.62 -12.09
CA ALA A 47 -10.26 -10.05 -12.34
C ALA A 47 -8.87 -10.50 -11.85
N TYR A 48 -7.85 -9.65 -11.97
CA TYR A 48 -6.53 -9.97 -11.42
C TYR A 48 -6.57 -10.05 -9.88
N LEU A 49 -7.26 -9.13 -9.20
CA LEU A 49 -7.41 -9.14 -7.74
C LEU A 49 -8.18 -10.37 -7.26
N ASP A 50 -9.22 -10.78 -7.99
CA ASP A 50 -10.03 -11.97 -7.69
C ASP A 50 -9.20 -13.26 -7.66
N ARG A 51 -8.17 -13.39 -8.52
CA ARG A 51 -7.25 -14.55 -8.53
C ARG A 51 -6.51 -14.75 -7.20
N PHE A 52 -6.35 -13.70 -6.42
CA PHE A 52 -5.70 -13.74 -5.10
C PHE A 52 -6.71 -13.75 -3.95
N GLY A 53 -8.00 -13.73 -4.25
CA GLY A 53 -9.09 -13.82 -3.27
C GLY A 53 -9.20 -12.59 -2.36
N LEU A 54 -8.75 -11.41 -2.83
CA LEU A 54 -8.87 -10.17 -2.05
C LEU A 54 -10.34 -9.97 -1.63
N ASN A 55 -10.56 -9.48 -0.43
CA ASN A 55 -11.90 -9.08 0.00
C ASN A 55 -12.27 -7.69 -0.59
N GLU A 56 -13.52 -7.28 -0.41
CA GLU A 56 -14.03 -6.04 -1.00
C GLU A 56 -13.30 -4.77 -0.51
N GLU A 57 -12.90 -4.70 0.77
CA GLU A 57 -12.12 -3.57 1.29
C GLU A 57 -10.70 -3.53 0.67
N GLU A 58 -10.04 -4.68 0.58
CA GLU A 58 -8.72 -4.83 -0.04
C GLU A 58 -8.78 -4.45 -1.53
N LYS A 59 -9.81 -4.90 -2.25
CA LYS A 59 -10.01 -4.55 -3.66
C LYS A 59 -10.23 -3.06 -3.82
N ALA A 60 -11.14 -2.48 -3.04
CA ALA A 60 -11.44 -1.05 -3.11
C ALA A 60 -10.19 -0.21 -2.89
N ALA A 61 -9.38 -0.53 -1.87
CA ALA A 61 -8.14 0.18 -1.57
C ALA A 61 -7.11 0.07 -2.70
N VAL A 62 -6.97 -1.12 -3.33
CA VAL A 62 -6.05 -1.29 -4.45
C VAL A 62 -6.54 -0.52 -5.67
N LEU A 63 -7.80 -0.68 -6.07
CA LEU A 63 -8.38 -0.05 -7.26
C LEU A 63 -8.37 1.48 -7.17
N SER A 64 -8.58 2.06 -5.99
CA SER A 64 -8.50 3.51 -5.76
C SER A 64 -7.07 4.02 -5.52
N ARG A 65 -6.08 3.12 -5.46
CA ARG A 65 -4.70 3.42 -5.06
C ARG A 65 -4.63 4.10 -3.68
N ASP A 66 -5.50 3.72 -2.75
CA ASP A 66 -5.47 4.23 -1.38
C ASP A 66 -4.34 3.56 -0.57
N TRP A 67 -3.15 4.15 -0.64
CA TRP A 67 -1.94 3.66 0.03
C TRP A 67 -2.03 3.66 1.55
N LYS A 68 -2.88 4.53 2.11
CA LYS A 68 -3.09 4.61 3.57
C LYS A 68 -3.95 3.43 4.00
N GLU A 69 -5.01 3.19 3.27
CA GLU A 69 -5.95 2.10 3.52
C GLU A 69 -5.33 0.74 3.27
N MET A 70 -4.55 0.58 2.21
CA MET A 70 -3.76 -0.64 1.99
C MET A 70 -2.90 -0.98 3.20
N VAL A 71 -2.20 -0.01 3.80
CA VAL A 71 -1.41 -0.24 5.03
C VAL A 71 -2.31 -0.52 6.25
N ARG A 72 -3.43 0.19 6.41
CA ARG A 72 -4.41 -0.08 7.49
C ARG A 72 -4.90 -1.53 7.45
N LEU A 73 -5.14 -2.05 6.26
CA LEU A 73 -5.61 -3.41 5.97
C LEU A 73 -4.52 -4.50 6.11
N GLY A 74 -3.27 -4.13 6.41
CA GLY A 74 -2.16 -5.08 6.60
C GLY A 74 -1.21 -5.19 5.41
N GLY A 75 -1.33 -4.30 4.43
CA GLY A 75 -0.36 -4.13 3.36
C GLY A 75 0.99 -3.71 3.91
N ASN A 76 2.04 -4.47 3.58
CA ASN A 76 3.40 -4.00 3.79
C ASN A 76 3.77 -3.06 2.65
N LEU A 77 4.28 -1.87 2.98
CA LEU A 77 4.68 -0.86 2.00
C LEU A 77 5.61 -1.43 0.90
N PHE A 78 6.59 -2.27 1.24
CA PHE A 78 7.52 -2.86 0.27
C PHE A 78 6.88 -3.88 -0.70
N PHE A 79 5.74 -4.47 -0.31
CA PHE A 79 4.96 -5.32 -1.20
C PHE A 79 4.06 -4.47 -2.09
N ILE A 80 3.22 -3.63 -1.52
CA ILE A 80 2.23 -2.84 -2.27
C ILE A 80 2.88 -1.83 -3.22
N LEU A 81 4.11 -1.35 -2.94
CA LEU A 81 4.86 -0.49 -3.86
C LEU A 81 5.05 -1.09 -5.25
N LYS A 82 4.95 -2.41 -5.42
CA LYS A 82 5.02 -3.04 -6.76
C LYS A 82 3.85 -2.68 -7.67
N ILE A 83 2.75 -2.16 -7.14
CA ILE A 83 1.66 -1.56 -7.93
C ILE A 83 2.20 -0.36 -8.74
N SER A 84 3.22 0.35 -8.24
CA SER A 84 3.86 1.45 -8.99
C SER A 84 4.63 0.99 -10.25
N ALA A 85 4.88 -0.30 -10.43
CA ALA A 85 5.42 -0.84 -11.67
C ALA A 85 4.37 -0.92 -12.80
N VAL A 86 3.09 -0.86 -12.43
CA VAL A 86 1.95 -0.78 -13.36
C VAL A 86 1.63 0.68 -13.63
N ASP A 87 1.42 1.45 -12.56
CA ASP A 87 1.09 2.87 -12.57
C ASP A 87 2.17 3.67 -11.82
N PRO A 88 3.15 4.24 -12.53
CA PRO A 88 4.25 4.95 -11.90
C PRO A 88 3.76 6.09 -11.02
N VAL A 89 4.18 6.05 -9.75
CA VAL A 89 3.94 7.10 -8.76
C VAL A 89 5.23 7.31 -7.97
N ARG A 90 5.54 8.57 -7.63
CA ARG A 90 6.74 8.86 -6.85
C ARG A 90 6.52 8.40 -5.41
N ILE A 91 7.55 7.83 -4.78
CA ILE A 91 7.47 7.41 -3.37
C ILE A 91 7.06 8.55 -2.44
N THR A 92 7.40 9.80 -2.79
CA THR A 92 7.01 10.99 -2.04
C THR A 92 5.53 11.34 -2.17
N GLU A 93 4.87 11.00 -3.28
CA GLU A 93 3.43 11.17 -3.44
C GLU A 93 2.67 10.15 -2.59
N ILE A 94 3.18 8.91 -2.54
CA ILE A 94 2.68 7.89 -1.62
C ILE A 94 2.82 8.36 -0.16
N GLY A 95 4.00 8.89 0.20
CA GLY A 95 4.23 9.45 1.54
C GLY A 95 3.27 10.59 1.88
N ALA A 96 3.04 11.51 0.95
CA ALA A 96 2.07 12.60 1.10
C ALA A 96 0.64 12.08 1.31
N HIS A 97 0.23 11.10 0.50
CA HIS A 97 -1.08 10.45 0.61
C HIS A 97 -1.28 9.78 1.99
N GLN A 98 -0.28 9.04 2.48
CA GLN A 98 -0.33 8.42 3.80
C GLN A 98 -0.37 9.44 4.95
N ALA A 99 0.31 10.57 4.77
CA ALA A 99 0.30 11.69 5.71
C ALA A 99 -0.98 12.54 5.64
N GLY A 100 -1.84 12.36 4.62
CA GLY A 100 -3.00 13.22 4.37
C GLY A 100 -2.60 14.66 4.00
N MET A 101 -1.48 14.81 3.29
CA MET A 101 -0.92 16.10 2.87
C MET A 101 -0.95 16.21 1.34
N ASP A 102 -1.02 17.43 0.81
CA ASP A 102 -0.67 17.65 -0.60
C ASP A 102 0.84 17.40 -0.79
N HIS A 103 1.23 17.10 -2.04
CA HIS A 103 2.60 16.66 -2.31
C HIS A 103 3.63 17.76 -2.07
N GLU A 104 3.31 19.02 -2.36
CA GLU A 104 4.22 20.14 -2.17
C GLU A 104 4.48 20.40 -0.69
N SER A 105 3.43 20.45 0.13
CA SER A 105 3.55 20.59 1.58
C SER A 105 4.28 19.40 2.20
N PHE A 106 4.09 18.18 1.69
CA PHE A 106 4.87 17.04 2.16
C PHE A 106 6.37 17.21 1.86
N LEU A 107 6.72 17.63 0.64
CA LEU A 107 8.11 17.88 0.26
C LEU A 107 8.76 18.97 1.13
N ARG A 108 8.06 20.08 1.36
CA ARG A 108 8.55 21.22 2.16
C ARG A 108 8.63 20.88 3.64
N ASP A 109 7.51 20.46 4.23
CA ASP A 109 7.32 20.45 5.68
C ASP A 109 7.79 19.14 6.32
N ARG A 110 7.78 18.01 5.58
CA ARG A 110 8.28 16.71 6.08
C ARG A 110 9.67 16.37 5.58
N LEU A 111 10.00 16.70 4.34
CA LEU A 111 11.27 16.32 3.71
C LEU A 111 12.29 17.47 3.60
N GLY A 112 11.92 18.70 4.01
CA GLY A 112 12.82 19.86 3.98
C GLY A 112 13.31 20.23 2.58
N LYS A 113 12.56 19.87 1.53
CA LYS A 113 12.91 20.18 0.15
C LYS A 113 12.54 21.62 -0.16
N LYS A 114 13.39 22.28 -0.93
CA LYS A 114 13.02 23.53 -1.61
C LYS A 114 12.16 23.14 -2.80
N VAL A 115 10.86 23.39 -2.69
CA VAL A 115 9.84 23.21 -3.74
C VAL A 115 9.60 24.52 -4.45
#